data_AF-A0A0W1F0F2-F1
#
_entry.id   AF-A0A0W1F0F2-F1
#
_cell.length_a   1.000
_cell.length_b   1.000
_cell.length_c   1.000
_cell.angle_alpha   90.00
_cell.angle_beta   90.00
_cell.angle_gamma   90.00
#
_symmetry.space_group_name_H-M   'P 1'
#
loop_
_entity.id
_entity.type
_entity.pdbx_description
1 polymer ?
#
loop_
_entity_poly.entity_id
_entity_poly.type
_entity_poly.pdbx_seq_one_letter_code
_entity_poly.pdbx_strand_id
1 'polypeptide(L)'
;MAEQHIDKIEPIQIEHSIDEVWEGDQLHESYNFLDYHFEREGNYCRARTYADDFQSISLFGPFEGRHSIQRIDSPNFEHDVTLYLERRFIQVSRR
;
A
#
# COMPACT_ATOMS: atom_id res chain seq x y z
N MET A 1 10.38 29.25 -1.05
CA MET A 1 10.45 28.47 0.20
C MET A 1 9.40 27.37 0.04
N ALA A 2 9.80 26.13 -0.29
CA ALA A 2 8.83 25.04 -0.35
C ALA A 2 8.50 24.67 1.10
N GLU A 3 7.22 24.76 1.49
CA GLU A 3 6.77 24.24 2.78
C GLU A 3 7.07 22.74 2.82
N GLN A 4 7.89 22.31 3.78
CA GLN A 4 8.05 20.88 4.06
C GLN A 4 6.74 20.40 4.67
N HIS A 5 5.87 19.85 3.84
CA HIS A 5 4.62 19.27 4.29
C HIS A 5 4.94 17.95 5.00
N ILE A 6 4.93 17.97 6.33
CA ILE A 6 5.17 16.78 7.16
C ILE A 6 4.03 15.79 6.93
N ASP A 7 4.36 14.53 6.67
CA ASP A 7 3.39 13.46 6.59
C ASP A 7 2.86 13.14 7.99
N LYS A 8 1.53 13.05 8.14
CA LYS A 8 0.86 12.71 9.40
C LYS A 8 0.92 11.21 9.71
N ILE A 9 1.39 10.42 8.74
CA ILE A 9 1.59 8.98 8.85
C ILE A 9 2.73 8.57 7.92
N GLU A 10 3.48 7.55 8.31
CA GLU A 10 4.50 6.91 7.50
C GLU A 10 4.28 5.39 7.53
N PRO A 11 4.74 4.65 6.51
CA PRO A 11 4.67 3.21 6.54
C PRO A 11 5.54 2.68 7.69
N ILE A 12 5.00 1.76 8.47
CA ILE A 12 5.74 1.04 9.51
C ILE A 12 6.69 0.00 8.92
N GLN A 13 6.43 -0.45 7.70
CA GLN A 13 7.24 -1.40 6.95
C GLN A 13 7.00 -1.22 5.45
N ILE A 14 8.06 -1.40 4.65
CA ILE A 14 7.96 -1.57 3.20
C ILE A 14 8.56 -2.93 2.88
N GLU A 15 7.79 -3.81 2.26
CA GLU A 15 8.19 -5.16 1.90
C GLU A 15 8.33 -5.28 0.39
N HIS A 16 9.45 -5.84 -0.06
CA HIS A 16 9.67 -6.19 -1.46
C HIS A 16 9.44 -7.68 -1.63
N SER A 17 8.55 -8.04 -2.55
CA SER A 17 8.17 -9.42 -2.81
C SER A 17 8.00 -9.67 -4.31
N ILE A 18 8.16 -10.93 -4.70
CA ILE A 18 7.93 -11.42 -6.06
C ILE A 18 6.91 -12.55 -5.95
N ASP A 19 5.81 -12.43 -6.69
CA ASP A 19 4.80 -13.48 -6.81
C ASP A 19 4.89 -14.10 -8.21
N GLU A 20 5.07 -15.41 -8.26
CA GLU A 20 5.33 -16.14 -9.49
C GLU A 20 4.22 -17.15 -9.77
N VAL A 21 3.69 -17.11 -10.98
CA VAL A 21 2.67 -18.06 -11.46
C VAL A 21 3.36 -19.10 -12.33
N TRP A 22 3.36 -20.34 -11.85
CA TRP A 22 3.98 -21.49 -12.50
C TRP A 22 2.92 -22.47 -13.02
N GLU A 23 3.10 -23.00 -14.24
CA GLU A 23 2.32 -24.09 -14.80
C GLU A 23 3.26 -25.28 -15.07
N GLY A 24 3.25 -26.26 -14.15
CA GLY A 24 4.27 -27.32 -14.15
C GLY A 24 5.66 -26.75 -13.88
N ASP A 25 6.60 -27.00 -14.79
CA ASP A 25 7.98 -26.50 -14.72
C ASP A 25 8.19 -25.18 -15.49
N GLN A 26 7.12 -24.60 -16.05
CA GLN A 26 7.18 -23.36 -16.83
C GLN A 26 6.71 -22.18 -15.98
N LEU A 27 7.55 -21.15 -15.89
CA LEU A 27 7.17 -19.85 -15.33
C LEU A 27 6.34 -19.08 -16.36
N HIS A 28 5.10 -18.72 -16.01
CA HIS A 28 4.21 -17.96 -16.88
C HIS A 28 4.25 -16.46 -16.56
N GLU A 29 4.18 -16.10 -15.29
CA GLU A 29 4.13 -14.71 -14.85
C GLU A 29 5.01 -14.52 -13.61
N SER A 30 5.66 -13.36 -13.51
CA SER A 30 6.45 -12.97 -12.34
C SER A 30 6.14 -11.51 -12.02
N TYR A 31 5.49 -11.30 -10.90
CA TYR A 31 5.03 -10.00 -10.43
C TYR A 31 5.94 -9.51 -9.31
N ASN A 32 6.78 -8.55 -9.64
CA ASN A 32 7.64 -7.88 -8.67
C ASN A 32 6.90 -6.65 -8.12
N PHE A 33 6.73 -6.56 -6.79
CA PHE A 33 5.99 -5.46 -6.17
C PHE A 33 6.55 -5.05 -4.81
N LEU A 34 6.20 -3.82 -4.41
CA LEU A 34 6.42 -3.28 -3.08
C LEU A 34 5.08 -3.15 -2.35
N ASP A 35 5.00 -3.69 -1.13
CA ASP A 35 3.90 -3.49 -0.19
C ASP A 35 4.31 -2.48 0.89
N TYR A 36 3.59 -1.38 0.97
CA TYR A 36 3.68 -0.38 2.04
C TYR A 36 2.65 -0.72 3.11
N HIS A 37 3.11 -0.89 4.34
CA HIS A 37 2.27 -1.21 5.49
C HIS A 37 2.11 0.01 6.38
N PHE A 38 0.86 0.42 6.62
CA PHE A 38 0.53 1.53 7.51
C PHE A 38 -0.26 0.99 8.70
N GLU A 39 0.07 1.45 9.90
CA GLU A 39 -0.63 1.05 11.12
C GLU A 39 -0.72 2.23 12.09
N ARG A 40 -1.90 2.44 12.68
CA ARG A 40 -2.10 3.42 13.76
C ARG A 40 -3.31 3.02 14.60
N GLU A 41 -3.12 2.93 15.91
CA GLU A 41 -4.20 2.65 16.88
C GLU A 41 -5.01 1.38 16.53
N GLY A 42 -4.35 0.33 16.05
CA GLY A 42 -5.00 -0.93 15.66
C GLY A 42 -5.66 -0.91 14.28
N ASN A 43 -5.70 0.24 13.59
CA ASN A 43 -6.13 0.33 12.20
C ASN A 43 -4.96 -0.01 11.27
N TYR A 44 -5.24 -0.69 10.17
CA TYR A 44 -4.21 -1.11 9.23
C TYR A 44 -4.62 -0.87 7.78
N CYS A 45 -3.68 -0.38 6.97
CA CYS A 45 -3.79 -0.28 5.52
C CYS A 45 -2.55 -0.92 4.86
N ARG A 46 -2.76 -1.55 3.71
CA ARG A 46 -1.67 -1.99 2.83
C ARG A 46 -1.78 -1.28 1.49
N ALA A 47 -0.68 -0.79 0.95
CA ALA A 47 -0.67 -0.22 -0.40
C ALA A 47 0.39 -0.91 -1.27
N ARG A 48 0.01 -1.36 -2.47
CA ARG A 48 0.87 -2.14 -3.38
C ARG A 48 1.15 -1.39 -4.67
N THR A 49 2.43 -1.28 -5.04
CA THR A 49 2.88 -0.79 -6.35
C THR A 49 3.72 -1.88 -7.01
N TYR A 50 3.62 -2.03 -8.32
CA TYR A 50 4.36 -3.04 -9.06
C TYR A 50 5.61 -2.41 -9.69
N ALA A 51 6.68 -3.19 -9.83
CA ALA A 51 7.96 -2.66 -10.29
C ALA A 51 7.98 -2.33 -11.78
N ASP A 52 7.03 -2.85 -12.55
CA ASP A 52 6.78 -2.48 -13.94
C ASP A 52 5.95 -1.18 -14.07
N ASP A 53 5.20 -0.80 -13.04
CA ASP A 53 4.50 0.49 -12.93
C ASP A 53 4.60 1.12 -11.53
N PHE A 54 5.69 1.85 -11.31
CA PHE A 54 5.93 2.62 -10.09
C PHE A 54 5.11 3.93 -10.02
N GLN A 55 4.30 4.26 -11.01
CA GLN A 55 3.48 5.49 -10.98
C GLN A 55 2.13 5.26 -10.31
N SER A 56 1.65 4.02 -10.30
CA SER A 56 0.39 3.64 -9.69
C SER A 56 0.57 2.83 -8.40
N ILE A 57 -0.38 3.02 -7.48
CA ILE A 57 -0.46 2.23 -6.25
C ILE A 57 -1.92 1.86 -5.94
N SER A 58 -2.12 0.64 -5.44
CA SER A 58 -3.43 0.14 -4.98
C SER A 58 -3.48 0.13 -3.46
N LEU A 59 -4.40 0.88 -2.85
CA LEU A 59 -4.65 0.92 -1.41
C LEU A 59 -5.75 -0.07 -1.01
N PHE A 60 -5.46 -0.89 0.00
CA PHE A 60 -6.34 -1.89 0.59
C PHE A 60 -6.56 -1.58 2.07
N GLY A 61 -7.81 -1.65 2.52
CA GLY A 61 -8.23 -1.37 3.89
C GLY A 61 -9.16 -0.15 3.96
N PRO A 62 -9.28 0.50 5.13
CA PRO A 62 -8.66 0.12 6.41
C PRO A 62 -9.24 -1.17 7.00
N PHE A 63 -8.40 -1.93 7.71
CA PHE A 63 -8.74 -3.19 8.37
C PHE A 63 -8.53 -3.10 9.89
N GLU A 64 -9.21 -3.99 10.62
CA GLU A 64 -9.02 -4.21 12.07
C GLU A 64 -7.69 -4.94 12.35
N GLY A 65 -6.57 -4.29 12.05
CA GLY A 65 -5.23 -4.80 12.24
C GLY A 65 -4.65 -5.59 11.05
N ARG A 66 -3.34 -5.84 11.10
CA ARG A 66 -2.54 -6.36 9.97
C ARG A 66 -2.98 -7.71 9.43
N HIS A 67 -3.45 -8.59 10.30
CA HIS A 67 -3.82 -9.97 9.97
C HIS A 67 -5.33 -10.14 9.75
N SER A 68 -6.09 -9.04 9.81
CA SER A 68 -7.53 -9.05 9.61
C SER A 68 -7.89 -8.73 8.17
N ILE A 69 -8.95 -9.37 7.69
CA ILE A 69 -9.64 -9.00 6.45
C ILE A 69 -10.90 -8.16 6.72
N GLN A 70 -11.26 -7.98 8.00
CA GLN A 70 -12.42 -7.22 8.41
C GLN A 70 -12.14 -5.73 8.19
N ARG A 71 -12.89 -5.14 7.25
CA ARG A 71 -12.86 -3.69 7.04
C ARG A 71 -13.52 -2.97 8.21
N ILE A 72 -12.97 -1.82 8.52
CA ILE A 72 -13.48 -0.91 9.54
C ILE A 72 -13.66 0.48 8.94
N ASP A 73 -14.42 1.32 9.61
CA ASP A 73 -14.50 2.73 9.27
C ASP A 73 -13.49 3.52 10.11
N SER A 74 -12.47 4.07 9.45
CA SER A 74 -11.44 4.91 10.10
C SER A 74 -11.02 6.04 9.15
N PRO A 75 -11.89 7.05 8.95
CA PRO A 75 -11.75 8.02 7.86
C PRO A 75 -10.52 8.91 8.01
N ASN A 76 -10.13 9.26 9.24
CA ASN A 76 -8.93 10.06 9.48
C ASN A 76 -7.64 9.28 9.16
N PHE A 77 -7.60 7.99 9.51
CA PHE A 77 -6.47 7.13 9.19
C PHE A 77 -6.36 6.90 7.68
N GLU A 78 -7.46 6.55 7.02
CA GLU A 78 -7.47 6.36 5.57
C GLU A 78 -7.12 7.65 4.81
N HIS A 79 -7.59 8.81 5.29
CA HIS A 79 -7.26 10.11 4.71
C HIS A 79 -5.76 10.42 4.82
N ASP A 80 -5.16 10.23 5.99
CA ASP A 80 -3.73 10.47 6.18
C ASP A 80 -2.87 9.53 5.31
N VAL A 81 -3.25 8.25 5.20
CA VAL A 81 -2.58 7.28 4.31
C VAL A 81 -2.72 7.70 2.85
N THR A 82 -3.91 8.11 2.43
CA THR A 82 -4.17 8.58 1.06
C THR A 82 -3.27 9.78 0.74
N LEU A 83 -3.19 10.78 1.62
CA LEU A 83 -2.33 11.95 1.40
C LEU A 83 -0.85 11.59 1.31
N TYR A 84 -0.38 10.63 2.12
CA TYR A 84 0.99 10.14 2.02
C TYR A 84 1.28 9.55 0.63
N LEU A 85 0.33 8.77 0.10
CA LEU A 85 0.44 8.10 -1.20
C LEU A 85 0.32 9.07 -2.38
N GLU A 86 -0.66 9.97 -2.38
CA GLU A 86 -0.89 10.95 -3.47
C GLU A 86 0.28 11.92 -3.67
N ARG A 87 1.14 12.10 -2.65
CA ARG A 87 2.39 12.87 -2.80
C ARG A 87 3.50 12.12 -3.53
N ARG A 88 3.43 10.80 -3.59
CA ARG A 88 4.50 9.92 -4.07
C ARG A 88 4.13 9.17 -5.36
N PHE A 89 2.84 8.93 -5.57
CA PHE A 89 2.31 8.20 -6.70
C PHE A 89 1.37 9.09 -7.50
N ILE A 90 1.43 8.97 -8.82
CA ILE A 90 0.60 9.74 -9.74
C ILE A 90 -0.85 9.26 -9.66
N GLN A 91 -1.04 7.95 -9.49
CA GLN A 91 -2.35 7.33 -9.43
C GLN A 91 -2.50 6.46 -8.18
N VAL A 92 -3.46 6.81 -7.33
CA VAL A 92 -3.87 6.00 -6.18
C VAL A 92 -5.23 5.38 -6.48
N SER A 93 -5.30 4.06 -6.56
CA SER A 93 -6.55 3.32 -6.69
C SER A 93 -6.94 2.67 -5.37
N ARG A 94 -8.23 2.67 -5.05
CA ARG A 94 -8.75 2.02 -3.84
C ARG A 94 -9.40 0.71 -4.22
N ARG A 95 -9.13 -0.34 -3.44
CA ARG A 95 -9.63 -1.69 -3.64
C ARG A 95 -10.39 -2.14 -2.42
#